data_AF-A0ABD2VL88-F1
#
_entry.id   AF-A0ABD2VL88-F1
#
_cell.length_a   1.000
_cell.length_b   1.000
_cell.length_c   1.000
_cell.angle_alpha   90.00
_cell.angle_beta   90.00
_cell.angle_gamma   90.00
#
_symmetry.space_group_name_H-M   'P 1'
#
loop_
_entity.id
_entity.type
_entity.pdbx_description
1 polymer ?
#
loop_
_entity_poly.entity_id
_entity_poly.type
_entity_poly.pdbx_seq_one_letter_code
_entity_poly.pdbx_strand_id
1 'polypeptide(L)'
;MTALHFFLFTLFTVSVHAHNITEILNQFPEYSVFNSYLSQTKLADEINSRETITVLALPNGAMSAVVDKHPLSVIKNVLSLHVLLDYFDGTKLHKISDGTTTSTTLYQTTGNAHGNVGSVNITDLKGGKVGFGSAIPNSPLASTYTKSVKQIQYNISVLEVSAPIIAPGILTAPAPSGDFNITGALEKAGCKTFASLLVRSGVLKTYQTAIEKGLTIFAPNDEAFKGAKVPDLSELSSADVVSLLQYHAIPSYTPIGTLKTKKDPISTLATNGASKSWKKKR
;
A
#
# COMPACT_ATOMS: atom_id res chain seq x y z
N MET A 1 -8.22 51.93 35.93
CA MET A 1 -7.28 51.57 34.84
C MET A 1 -7.19 50.05 34.80
N THR A 2 -7.95 49.40 33.93
CA THR A 2 -8.03 47.94 33.79
C THR A 2 -7.15 47.51 32.62
N ALA A 3 -6.12 46.70 32.88
CA ALA A 3 -5.17 46.23 31.88
C ALA A 3 -5.73 44.99 31.14
N LEU A 4 -6.09 45.18 29.87
CA LEU A 4 -6.51 44.12 28.96
C LEU A 4 -5.28 43.30 28.53
N HIS A 5 -5.19 42.05 29.00
CA HIS A 5 -4.14 41.12 28.58
C HIS A 5 -4.51 40.51 27.23
N PHE A 6 -3.77 40.88 26.18
CA PHE A 6 -3.86 40.29 24.85
C PHE A 6 -3.09 38.96 24.83
N PHE A 7 -3.80 37.83 24.85
CA PHE A 7 -3.21 36.50 24.71
C PHE A 7 -2.89 36.26 23.22
N LEU A 8 -1.63 36.46 22.83
CA LEU A 8 -1.15 36.24 21.46
C LEU A 8 -1.05 34.73 21.21
N PHE A 9 -2.07 34.16 20.56
CA PHE A 9 -2.03 32.78 20.06
C PHE A 9 -1.08 32.73 18.85
N THR A 10 0.17 32.32 19.07
CA THR A 10 1.10 31.97 18.00
C THR A 10 0.62 30.69 17.32
N LEU A 11 0.03 30.83 16.14
CA LEU A 11 -0.22 29.71 15.22
C LEU A 11 1.12 29.14 14.78
N PHE A 12 1.55 28.03 15.39
CA PHE A 12 2.66 27.24 14.88
C PHE A 12 2.26 26.67 13.52
N THR A 13 2.86 27.19 12.45
CA THR A 13 2.85 26.54 11.14
C THR A 13 3.72 25.30 11.25
N VAL A 14 3.13 24.13 11.46
CA VAL A 14 3.82 22.85 11.27
C VAL A 14 4.14 22.72 9.78
N SER A 15 5.41 22.93 9.42
CA SER A 15 5.91 22.56 8.11
C SER A 15 5.86 21.04 8.01
N VAL A 16 4.85 20.52 7.30
CA VAL A 16 4.76 19.10 6.96
C VAL A 16 5.92 18.80 6.01
N HIS A 17 7.04 18.35 6.55
CA HIS A 17 8.12 17.81 5.72
C HIS A 17 7.57 16.53 5.11
N ALA A 18 7.30 16.56 3.80
CA ALA A 18 7.04 15.34 3.06
C ALA A 18 8.27 14.45 3.20
N HIS A 19 8.12 13.29 3.85
CA HIS A 19 9.20 12.33 3.95
C HIS A 19 9.37 11.56 2.66
N ASN A 20 10.60 11.14 2.40
CA ASN A 20 10.89 10.14 1.37
C ASN A 20 11.68 8.98 1.98
N ILE A 21 11.04 7.81 2.13
CA ILE A 21 11.63 6.64 2.75
C ILE A 21 12.89 6.17 2.01
N THR A 22 12.93 6.28 0.68
CA THR A 22 14.08 5.79 -0.08
C THR A 22 15.29 6.69 0.09
N GLU A 23 15.09 8.00 0.17
CA GLU A 23 16.15 8.98 0.48
C GLU A 23 16.63 8.87 1.93
N ILE A 24 15.73 8.60 2.87
CA ILE A 24 16.08 8.34 4.26
C ILE A 24 16.99 7.11 4.34
N LEU A 25 16.57 5.98 3.74
CA LEU A 25 17.33 4.73 3.81
C LEU A 25 18.61 4.75 2.96
N ASN A 26 18.70 5.60 1.92
CA ASN A 26 19.91 5.72 1.10
C ASN A 26 21.13 6.24 1.89
N GLN A 27 20.91 6.88 3.04
CA GLN A 27 21.97 7.33 3.95
C GLN A 27 22.57 6.19 4.78
N PHE A 28 21.99 4.98 4.72
CA PHE A 28 22.32 3.84 5.57
C PHE A 28 22.53 2.57 4.72
N PRO A 29 23.78 2.26 4.33
CA PRO A 29 24.09 1.13 3.45
C PRO A 29 23.60 -0.24 3.96
N GLU A 30 23.43 -0.39 5.28
CA GLU A 30 22.93 -1.61 5.92
C GLU A 30 21.46 -1.94 5.59
N TYR A 31 20.71 -1.03 4.98
CA TYR A 31 19.32 -1.23 4.54
C TYR A 31 19.14 -1.18 3.02
N SER A 32 20.24 -1.21 2.25
CA SER A 32 20.20 -1.10 0.78
C SER A 32 19.32 -2.17 0.11
N VAL A 33 19.32 -3.41 0.61
CA VAL A 33 18.46 -4.48 0.09
C VAL A 33 16.99 -4.15 0.36
N PHE A 34 16.66 -3.79 1.60
CA PHE A 34 15.30 -3.40 1.99
C PHE A 34 14.78 -2.22 1.15
N ASN A 35 15.61 -1.19 0.99
CA ASN A 35 15.29 0.01 0.19
C ASN A 35 15.07 -0.31 -1.31
N SER A 36 15.90 -1.18 -1.88
CA SER A 36 15.76 -1.65 -3.26
C SER A 36 14.41 -2.33 -3.48
N TYR A 37 14.00 -3.24 -2.59
CA TYR A 37 12.71 -3.91 -2.73
C TYR A 37 11.50 -3.01 -2.43
N LEU A 38 11.61 -2.02 -1.53
CA LEU A 38 10.58 -0.99 -1.38
C LEU A 38 10.32 -0.24 -2.70
N SER A 39 11.38 0.05 -3.44
CA SER A 39 11.32 0.72 -4.74
C SER A 39 10.75 -0.20 -5.82
N GLN A 40 11.27 -1.42 -5.96
CA GLN A 40 10.82 -2.40 -6.98
C GLN A 40 9.33 -2.77 -6.81
N THR A 41 8.85 -2.86 -5.57
CA THR A 41 7.44 -3.20 -5.26
C THR A 41 6.50 -2.01 -5.29
N LYS A 42 7.03 -0.79 -5.53
CA LYS A 42 6.36 0.51 -5.40
C LYS A 42 5.76 0.77 -4.02
N LEU A 43 6.19 0.05 -2.99
CA LEU A 43 5.72 0.28 -1.63
C LEU A 43 6.29 1.60 -1.06
N ALA A 44 7.46 2.04 -1.56
CA ALA A 44 7.99 3.37 -1.26
C ALA A 44 6.99 4.49 -1.57
N ASP A 45 6.30 4.43 -2.72
CA ASP A 45 5.29 5.42 -3.09
C ASP A 45 4.11 5.42 -2.12
N GLU A 46 3.71 4.24 -1.64
CA GLU A 46 2.64 4.12 -0.64
C GLU A 46 3.06 4.73 0.70
N ILE A 47 4.25 4.40 1.20
CA ILE A 47 4.84 4.95 2.43
C ILE A 47 4.92 6.48 2.36
N ASN A 48 5.45 7.01 1.26
CA ASN A 48 5.64 8.45 1.04
C ASN A 48 4.32 9.22 0.88
N SER A 49 3.21 8.51 0.62
CA SER A 49 1.88 9.12 0.50
C SER A 49 1.07 9.16 1.80
N ARG A 50 1.65 8.68 2.90
CA ARG A 50 1.05 8.70 4.24
C ARG A 50 1.58 9.90 5.02
N GLU A 51 0.75 10.41 5.94
CA GLU A 51 1.15 11.53 6.80
C GLU A 51 1.81 11.06 8.09
N THR A 52 1.36 9.93 8.62
CA THR A 52 1.82 9.33 9.88
C THR A 52 2.10 7.84 9.64
N ILE A 53 3.35 7.39 9.87
CA ILE A 53 3.73 6.01 9.61
C ILE A 53 4.96 5.57 10.42
N THR A 54 5.07 4.26 10.70
CA THR A 54 6.30 3.64 11.21
C THR A 54 6.79 2.57 10.25
N VAL A 55 8.05 2.64 9.84
CA VAL A 55 8.71 1.65 8.99
C VAL A 55 9.65 0.81 9.85
N LEU A 56 9.38 -0.49 9.94
CA LEU A 56 10.23 -1.48 10.58
C LEU A 56 11.26 -1.97 9.56
N ALA A 57 12.41 -1.30 9.51
CA ALA A 57 13.48 -1.59 8.57
C ALA A 57 14.21 -2.87 8.96
N LEU A 58 14.46 -3.73 7.96
CA LEU A 58 15.26 -4.94 8.11
C LEU A 58 16.69 -4.68 7.63
N PRO A 59 17.72 -5.03 8.43
CA PRO A 59 19.10 -4.99 7.96
C PRO A 59 19.29 -6.01 6.82
N ASN A 60 20.29 -5.77 5.96
CA ASN A 60 20.53 -6.57 4.75
C ASN A 60 20.58 -8.08 5.02
N GLY A 61 21.19 -8.52 6.12
CA GLY A 61 21.24 -9.95 6.48
C GLY A 61 19.86 -10.55 6.74
N ALA A 62 18.99 -9.84 7.48
CA ALA A 62 17.63 -10.28 7.75
C ALA A 62 16.75 -10.25 6.50
N MET A 63 16.92 -9.23 5.64
CA MET A 63 16.16 -9.12 4.40
C MET A 63 16.56 -10.19 3.37
N SER A 64 17.85 -10.52 3.26
CA SER A 64 18.37 -11.54 2.33
C SER A 64 17.72 -12.90 2.56
N ALA A 65 17.51 -13.28 3.83
CA ALA A 65 16.85 -14.52 4.20
C ALA A 65 15.41 -14.68 3.67
N VAL A 66 14.74 -13.57 3.32
CA VAL A 66 13.40 -13.56 2.73
C VAL A 66 13.48 -13.57 1.21
N VAL A 67 14.28 -12.69 0.63
CA VAL A 67 14.23 -12.42 -0.82
C VAL A 67 14.79 -13.57 -1.66
N ASP A 68 15.71 -14.36 -1.10
CA ASP A 68 16.30 -15.50 -1.80
C ASP A 68 15.33 -16.67 -1.98
N LYS A 69 14.23 -16.70 -1.23
CA LYS A 69 13.32 -17.85 -1.12
C LYS A 69 11.93 -17.58 -1.66
N HIS A 70 11.63 -16.33 -2.01
CA HIS A 70 10.25 -15.90 -2.25
C HIS A 70 10.12 -14.99 -3.47
N PRO A 71 9.01 -15.10 -4.23
CA PRO A 71 8.75 -14.23 -5.37
C PRO A 71 8.46 -12.79 -4.92
N LEU A 72 8.59 -11.83 -5.84
CA LEU A 72 8.39 -10.39 -5.56
C LEU A 72 7.02 -10.06 -4.94
N SER A 73 5.97 -10.81 -5.28
CA SER A 73 4.64 -10.65 -4.68
C SER A 73 4.63 -10.96 -3.18
N VAL A 74 5.30 -12.05 -2.76
CA VAL A 74 5.44 -12.42 -1.35
C VAL A 74 6.35 -11.42 -0.64
N ILE A 75 7.45 -11.03 -1.26
CA ILE A 75 8.34 -9.99 -0.72
C ILE A 75 7.57 -8.70 -0.47
N LYS A 76 6.71 -8.26 -1.40
CA LYS A 76 5.85 -7.10 -1.22
C LYS A 76 4.95 -7.24 0.01
N ASN A 77 4.30 -8.40 0.19
CA ASN A 77 3.41 -8.63 1.33
C ASN A 77 4.18 -8.57 2.66
N VAL A 78 5.38 -9.16 2.70
CA VAL A 78 6.27 -9.08 3.88
C VAL A 78 6.63 -7.63 4.16
N LEU A 79 7.08 -6.87 3.16
CA LEU A 79 7.40 -5.45 3.31
C LEU A 79 6.20 -4.64 3.80
N SER A 80 5.00 -4.88 3.25
CA SER A 80 3.78 -4.20 3.67
C SER A 80 3.39 -4.49 5.12
N LEU A 81 3.73 -5.68 5.66
CA LEU A 81 3.55 -5.99 7.08
C LEU A 81 4.54 -5.25 7.98
N HIS A 82 5.70 -4.83 7.44
CA HIS A 82 6.70 -4.06 8.18
C HIS A 82 6.42 -2.55 8.19
N VAL A 83 5.27 -2.13 7.65
CA VAL A 83 4.89 -0.71 7.61
C VAL A 83 3.62 -0.53 8.43
N LEU A 84 3.78 0.00 9.64
CA LEU A 84 2.69 0.28 10.57
C LEU A 84 2.04 1.63 10.23
N LEU A 85 0.73 1.69 10.30
CA LEU A 85 -0.04 2.92 10.03
C LEU A 85 -0.04 3.90 11.20
N ASP A 86 0.38 3.46 12.38
CA ASP A 86 0.53 4.30 13.56
C ASP A 86 1.99 4.76 13.74
N TYR A 87 2.18 5.89 14.43
CA TYR A 87 3.52 6.40 14.76
C TYR A 87 4.00 5.85 16.11
N PHE A 88 5.07 5.05 16.05
CA PHE A 88 5.86 4.56 17.17
C PHE A 88 7.30 5.04 17.03
N ASP A 89 7.81 5.67 18.08
CA ASP A 89 9.24 5.90 18.27
C ASP A 89 9.75 5.00 19.40
N GLY A 90 11.06 4.94 19.59
CA GLY A 90 11.66 4.12 20.66
C GLY A 90 11.10 4.43 22.06
N THR A 91 10.70 5.68 22.33
CA THR A 91 10.14 6.07 23.63
C THR A 91 8.71 5.54 23.79
N LYS A 92 7.89 5.65 22.75
CA LYS A 92 6.51 5.12 22.75
C LYS A 92 6.50 3.61 22.87
N LEU A 93 7.44 2.91 22.26
CA LEU A 93 7.55 1.46 22.34
C LEU A 93 7.78 0.97 23.79
N HIS A 94 8.54 1.70 24.60
CA HIS A 94 8.77 1.39 26.03
C HIS A 94 7.74 2.01 26.98
N LYS A 95 6.71 2.67 26.46
CA LYS A 95 5.64 3.31 27.26
C LYS A 95 4.26 2.79 26.88
N ILE A 96 4.20 1.57 26.34
CA ILE A 96 2.95 0.89 26.03
C ILE A 96 2.25 0.57 27.37
N SER A 97 1.11 1.20 27.63
CA SER A 97 0.46 1.20 28.95
C SER A 97 0.14 -0.20 29.48
N ASP A 98 -0.36 -1.09 28.62
CA ASP A 98 -0.72 -2.47 28.97
C ASP A 98 0.42 -3.48 28.68
N GLY A 99 1.62 -2.98 28.38
CA GLY A 99 2.77 -3.77 27.94
C GLY A 99 2.61 -4.38 26.54
N THR A 100 1.42 -4.36 25.93
CA THR A 100 1.20 -4.82 24.56
C THR A 100 0.18 -3.96 23.81
N THR A 101 0.34 -3.83 22.50
CA THR A 101 -0.61 -3.13 21.62
C THR A 101 -0.58 -3.74 20.22
N THR A 102 -1.64 -3.54 19.45
CA THR A 102 -1.72 -4.00 18.06
C THR A 102 -1.80 -2.81 17.13
N SER A 103 -1.00 -2.82 16.07
CA SER A 103 -1.03 -1.79 15.03
C SER A 103 -1.39 -2.39 13.68
N THR A 104 -2.20 -1.65 12.92
CA THR A 104 -2.57 -2.02 11.55
C THR A 104 -1.42 -1.71 10.61
N THR A 105 -1.18 -2.56 9.62
CA THR A 105 -0.10 -2.36 8.64
C THR A 105 -0.64 -2.01 7.25
N LEU A 106 0.25 -1.58 6.35
CA LEU A 106 -0.11 -1.43 4.93
C LEU A 106 -0.64 -2.75 4.33
N TYR A 107 -0.20 -3.91 4.82
CA TYR A 107 -0.69 -5.20 4.32
C TYR A 107 -2.20 -5.36 4.56
N GLN A 108 -2.72 -4.92 5.71
CA GLN A 108 -4.15 -4.97 5.99
C GLN A 108 -4.95 -4.13 4.99
N THR A 109 -4.40 -3.01 4.51
CA THR A 109 -5.08 -2.11 3.57
C THR A 109 -5.24 -2.69 2.17
N THR A 110 -4.56 -3.79 1.85
CA THR A 110 -4.69 -4.49 0.57
C THR A 110 -6.01 -5.25 0.42
N GLY A 111 -6.70 -5.54 1.53
CA GLY A 111 -7.87 -6.41 1.55
C GLY A 111 -7.57 -7.90 1.34
N ASN A 112 -6.30 -8.28 1.14
CA ASN A 112 -5.86 -9.67 1.05
C ASN A 112 -5.68 -10.32 2.43
N ALA A 113 -5.52 -9.50 3.47
CA ALA A 113 -5.41 -9.97 4.85
C ALA A 113 -6.79 -10.41 5.36
N HIS A 114 -6.94 -11.70 5.67
CA HIS A 114 -8.12 -12.21 6.36
C HIS A 114 -8.00 -11.96 7.87
N GLY A 115 -9.00 -11.33 8.47
CA GLY A 115 -8.97 -11.00 9.90
C GLY A 115 -7.79 -10.09 10.27
N ASN A 116 -7.07 -10.43 11.34
CA ASN A 116 -5.94 -9.64 11.88
C ASN A 116 -4.57 -10.07 11.35
N VAL A 117 -4.49 -10.87 10.27
CA VAL A 117 -3.22 -11.33 9.68
C VAL A 117 -2.33 -10.16 9.25
N GLY A 118 -2.92 -9.03 8.86
CA GLY A 118 -2.21 -7.82 8.47
C GLY A 118 -1.99 -6.81 9.59
N SER A 119 -2.16 -7.22 10.84
CA SER A 119 -1.80 -6.41 12.00
C SER A 119 -0.59 -7.00 12.72
N VAL A 120 0.19 -6.13 13.34
CA VAL A 120 1.39 -6.49 14.11
C VAL A 120 1.10 -6.26 15.58
N ASN A 121 1.38 -7.27 16.40
CA ASN A 121 1.42 -7.14 17.84
C ASN A 121 2.80 -6.63 18.27
N ILE A 122 2.79 -5.64 19.16
CA ILE A 122 3.96 -4.94 19.68
C ILE A 122 3.91 -5.10 21.19
N THR A 123 4.96 -5.65 21.78
CA THR A 123 5.00 -5.95 23.22
C THR A 123 6.27 -5.40 23.83
N ASP A 124 6.15 -4.61 24.89
CA ASP A 124 7.27 -4.22 25.74
C ASP A 124 7.61 -5.39 26.66
N LEU A 125 8.79 -5.96 26.41
CA LEU A 125 9.31 -7.14 27.09
C LEU A 125 10.21 -6.74 28.25
N LYS A 126 10.35 -7.65 29.23
CA LYS A 126 11.28 -7.48 30.34
C LYS A 126 12.72 -7.26 29.83
N GLY A 127 13.47 -6.41 30.52
CA GLY A 127 14.85 -6.09 30.18
C GLY A 127 15.00 -5.01 29.11
N GLY A 128 14.00 -4.16 28.91
CA GLY A 128 14.06 -3.03 27.98
C GLY A 128 14.07 -3.45 26.52
N LYS A 129 13.50 -4.61 26.19
CA LYS A 129 13.36 -5.11 24.83
C LYS A 129 11.95 -4.88 24.35
N VAL A 130 11.75 -4.65 23.06
CA VAL A 130 10.40 -4.60 22.46
C VAL A 130 10.33 -5.67 21.39
N GLY A 131 9.32 -6.53 21.47
CA GLY A 131 9.05 -7.60 20.52
C GLY A 131 7.94 -7.21 19.53
N PHE A 132 8.08 -7.69 18.30
CA PHE A 132 7.10 -7.58 17.22
C PHE A 132 6.76 -8.98 16.71
N GLY A 133 5.47 -9.20 16.44
CA GLY A 133 4.96 -10.45 15.88
C GLY A 133 3.64 -10.24 15.16
N SER A 134 3.13 -11.29 14.50
CA SER A 134 1.78 -11.23 13.95
C SER A 134 0.75 -11.05 15.06
N ALA A 135 -0.32 -10.29 14.80
CA ALA A 135 -1.43 -10.12 15.73
C ALA A 135 -2.37 -11.35 15.80
N ILE A 136 -2.07 -12.43 15.08
CA ILE A 136 -2.79 -13.69 15.22
C ILE A 136 -2.48 -14.31 16.59
N PRO A 137 -3.50 -14.83 17.32
CA PRO A 137 -3.29 -15.48 18.60
C PRO A 137 -2.20 -16.55 18.55
N ASN A 138 -1.36 -16.60 19.60
CA ASN A 138 -0.23 -17.54 19.76
C ASN A 138 0.91 -17.39 18.74
N SER A 139 0.97 -16.28 18.00
CA SER A 139 2.11 -16.01 17.12
C SER A 139 3.37 -15.62 17.91
N PRO A 140 4.57 -16.05 17.48
CA PRO A 140 5.80 -15.70 18.16
C PRO A 140 6.19 -14.23 17.95
N LEU A 141 6.73 -13.60 19.00
CA LEU A 141 7.40 -12.30 18.92
C LEU A 141 8.86 -12.48 18.47
N ALA A 142 9.04 -12.94 17.23
CA ALA A 142 10.36 -13.32 16.70
C ALA A 142 11.25 -12.13 16.32
N SER A 143 10.66 -10.95 16.14
CA SER A 143 11.36 -9.73 15.73
C SER A 143 11.49 -8.79 16.91
N THR A 144 12.63 -8.13 17.08
CA THR A 144 12.87 -7.23 18.23
C THR A 144 13.38 -5.87 17.77
N TYR A 145 12.92 -4.82 18.45
CA TYR A 145 13.46 -3.47 18.30
C TYR A 145 14.96 -3.47 18.60
N THR A 146 15.75 -2.92 17.69
CA THR A 146 17.21 -2.84 17.84
C THR A 146 17.66 -1.40 18.04
N LYS A 147 17.31 -0.50 17.11
CA LYS A 147 17.66 0.92 17.19
C LYS A 147 16.69 1.80 16.40
N SER A 148 16.68 3.08 16.72
CA SER A 148 16.03 4.10 15.89
C SER A 148 16.98 4.50 14.76
N VAL A 149 16.53 4.40 13.51
CA VAL A 149 17.30 4.79 12.32
C VAL A 149 17.06 6.26 11.99
N LYS A 150 15.79 6.66 11.91
CA LYS A 150 15.39 8.03 11.62
C LYS A 150 14.05 8.32 12.27
N GLN A 151 13.91 9.50 12.87
CA GLN A 151 12.63 9.97 13.39
C GLN A 151 12.39 11.40 12.90
N ILE A 152 11.23 11.60 12.30
CA ILE A 152 10.66 12.90 11.99
C ILE A 152 9.35 12.95 12.78
N GLN A 153 9.35 13.73 13.84
CA GLN A 153 8.29 13.69 14.85
C GLN A 153 6.91 13.89 14.21
N TYR A 154 5.97 13.01 14.59
CA TYR A 154 4.59 12.97 14.10
C TYR A 154 4.40 12.71 12.61
N ASN A 155 5.46 12.33 11.89
CA ASN A 155 5.44 12.13 10.46
C ASN A 155 5.91 10.72 10.08
N ILE A 156 7.21 10.44 10.15
CA ILE A 156 7.76 9.11 9.90
C ILE A 156 8.74 8.69 10.99
N SER A 157 8.63 7.44 11.41
CA SER A 157 9.61 6.78 12.27
C SER A 157 10.16 5.55 11.55
N VAL A 158 11.47 5.46 11.40
CA VAL A 158 12.17 4.30 10.84
C VAL A 158 12.93 3.63 11.96
N LEU A 159 12.54 2.41 12.28
CA LEU A 159 13.08 1.61 13.38
C LEU A 159 13.69 0.34 12.82
N GLU A 160 14.90 -0.01 13.26
CA GLU A 160 15.50 -1.29 12.91
C GLU A 160 14.90 -2.40 13.77
N VAL A 161 14.51 -3.49 13.11
CA VAL A 161 14.09 -4.72 13.77
C VAL A 161 14.98 -5.90 13.37
N SER A 162 15.17 -6.82 14.31
CA SER A 162 16.19 -7.88 14.20
C SER A 162 15.84 -8.99 13.19
N ALA A 163 14.55 -9.22 12.93
CA ALA A 163 14.10 -10.29 12.04
C ALA A 163 12.81 -9.92 11.30
N PRO A 164 12.51 -10.57 10.16
CA PRO A 164 11.25 -10.39 9.47
C PRO A 164 10.08 -10.87 10.35
N ILE A 165 9.01 -10.07 10.43
CA ILE A 165 7.75 -10.50 11.04
C ILE A 165 7.08 -11.51 10.11
N ILE A 166 6.83 -12.71 10.64
CA ILE A 166 6.15 -13.78 9.90
C ILE A 166 4.71 -13.87 10.37
N ALA A 167 3.78 -13.67 9.43
CA ALA A 167 2.36 -13.94 9.66
C ALA A 167 1.92 -15.17 8.84
N PRO A 168 1.10 -16.06 9.43
CA PRO A 168 0.49 -17.19 8.72
C PRO A 168 -0.12 -16.79 7.37
N GLY A 169 0.17 -17.58 6.33
CA GLY A 169 -0.37 -17.37 4.98
C GLY A 169 0.38 -16.36 4.12
N ILE A 170 1.27 -15.51 4.67
CA ILE A 170 2.04 -14.55 3.85
C ILE A 170 3.16 -15.26 3.08
N LEU A 171 4.00 -16.05 3.78
CA LEU A 171 5.16 -16.70 3.14
C LEU A 171 4.77 -17.89 2.25
N THR A 172 3.61 -18.49 2.51
CA THR A 172 3.06 -19.61 1.74
C THR A 172 2.06 -19.14 0.69
N ALA A 173 1.92 -17.82 0.48
CA ALA A 173 1.03 -17.31 -0.54
C ALA A 173 1.50 -17.87 -1.91
N PRO A 174 0.60 -18.48 -2.68
CA PRO A 174 0.97 -19.03 -3.97
C PRO A 174 1.55 -17.92 -4.85
N ALA A 175 2.56 -18.27 -5.65
CA ALA A 175 3.01 -17.37 -6.71
C ALA A 175 1.80 -16.99 -7.57
N PRO A 176 1.74 -15.76 -8.12
CA PRO A 176 0.65 -15.38 -9.01
C PRO A 176 0.60 -16.39 -10.15
N SER A 177 -0.48 -17.16 -10.23
CA SER A 177 -0.74 -18.01 -11.39
C SER A 177 -1.10 -17.11 -12.57
N GLY A 178 -0.73 -17.51 -13.79
CA GLY A 178 -1.05 -16.77 -15.02
C GLY A 178 -2.57 -16.59 -15.24
N ASP A 179 -3.39 -17.36 -14.52
CA ASP A 179 -4.85 -17.36 -14.64
C ASP A 179 -5.53 -16.56 -13.51
N PHE A 180 -5.12 -15.30 -13.31
CA PHE A 180 -5.84 -14.43 -12.38
C PHE A 180 -7.25 -14.16 -12.90
N ASN A 181 -8.27 -14.59 -12.14
CA ASN A 181 -9.66 -14.39 -12.49
C ASN A 181 -10.11 -12.94 -12.23
N ILE A 182 -9.92 -12.08 -13.22
CA ILE A 182 -10.25 -10.65 -13.16
C ILE A 182 -11.74 -10.44 -12.84
N THR A 183 -12.65 -11.18 -13.48
CA THR A 183 -14.09 -11.00 -13.26
C THR A 183 -14.49 -11.42 -11.86
N GLY A 184 -13.99 -12.55 -11.36
CA GLY A 184 -14.24 -12.97 -9.97
C GLY A 184 -13.75 -11.97 -8.93
N ALA A 185 -12.57 -11.36 -9.16
CA ALA A 185 -12.05 -10.31 -8.30
C ALA A 185 -12.94 -9.04 -8.31
N LEU A 186 -13.41 -8.62 -9.49
CA LEU A 186 -14.31 -7.47 -9.65
C LEU A 186 -15.68 -7.71 -9.02
N GLU A 187 -16.25 -8.89 -9.18
CA GLU A 187 -17.54 -9.28 -8.59
C GLU A 187 -17.48 -9.29 -7.07
N LYS A 188 -16.40 -9.84 -6.49
CA LYS A 188 -16.15 -9.82 -5.04
C LYS A 188 -16.02 -8.38 -4.52
N ALA A 189 -15.51 -7.46 -5.34
CA ALA A 189 -15.42 -6.04 -5.02
C ALA A 189 -16.72 -5.25 -5.27
N GLY A 190 -17.83 -5.92 -5.67
CA GLY A 190 -19.12 -5.26 -5.92
C GLY A 190 -19.21 -4.52 -7.27
N CYS A 191 -18.40 -4.91 -8.25
CA CYS A 191 -18.34 -4.33 -9.59
C CYS A 191 -18.91 -5.29 -10.65
N LYS A 192 -20.06 -5.91 -10.39
CA LYS A 192 -20.62 -7.01 -11.22
C LYS A 192 -21.03 -6.54 -12.61
N THR A 193 -21.62 -5.34 -12.68
CA THR A 193 -22.03 -4.70 -13.94
C THR A 193 -20.82 -4.45 -14.83
N PHE A 194 -19.75 -3.90 -14.25
CA PHE A 194 -18.49 -3.66 -14.96
C PHE A 194 -17.85 -4.97 -15.43
N ALA A 195 -17.80 -6.00 -14.58
CA ALA A 195 -17.29 -7.33 -14.95
C ALA A 195 -18.08 -7.93 -16.13
N SER A 196 -19.41 -7.83 -16.11
CA SER A 196 -20.28 -8.30 -17.20
C SER A 196 -20.03 -7.55 -18.52
N LEU A 197 -19.79 -6.24 -18.46
CA LEU A 197 -19.44 -5.43 -19.64
C LEU A 197 -18.09 -5.84 -20.24
N LEU A 198 -17.08 -6.16 -19.41
CA LEU A 198 -15.78 -6.65 -19.89
C LEU A 198 -15.92 -7.97 -20.65
N VAL A 199 -16.77 -8.88 -20.18
CA VAL A 199 -17.04 -10.17 -20.85
C VAL A 199 -17.78 -9.92 -22.17
N ARG A 200 -18.89 -9.17 -22.13
CA ARG A 200 -19.74 -8.93 -23.31
C ARG A 200 -19.04 -8.17 -24.44
N SER A 201 -18.17 -7.23 -24.09
CA SER A 201 -17.40 -6.44 -25.07
C SER A 201 -16.14 -7.12 -25.60
N GLY A 202 -15.70 -8.22 -24.98
CA GLY A 202 -14.44 -8.90 -25.32
C GLY A 202 -13.16 -8.23 -24.78
N VAL A 203 -13.28 -7.09 -24.08
CA VAL A 203 -12.14 -6.34 -23.50
C VAL A 203 -11.41 -7.15 -22.42
N LEU A 204 -12.08 -8.15 -21.82
CA LEU A 204 -11.46 -9.05 -20.84
C LEU A 204 -10.14 -9.66 -21.35
N LYS A 205 -10.06 -10.03 -22.63
CA LYS A 205 -8.82 -10.58 -23.23
C LYS A 205 -7.68 -9.56 -23.21
N THR A 206 -7.97 -8.29 -23.51
CA THR A 206 -6.98 -7.21 -23.44
C THR A 206 -6.46 -7.03 -22.02
N TYR A 207 -7.34 -7.14 -21.03
CA TYR A 207 -6.95 -7.06 -19.62
C TYR A 207 -6.10 -8.24 -19.19
N GLN A 208 -6.46 -9.46 -19.63
CA GLN A 208 -5.67 -10.66 -19.38
C GLN A 208 -4.26 -10.54 -19.97
N THR A 209 -4.10 -10.04 -21.20
CA THR A 209 -2.76 -9.78 -21.77
C THR A 209 -2.01 -8.68 -21.01
N ALA A 210 -2.70 -7.61 -20.60
CA ALA A 210 -2.06 -6.50 -19.88
C ALA A 210 -1.58 -6.91 -18.47
N ILE A 211 -2.20 -7.91 -17.84
CA ILE A 211 -1.87 -8.31 -16.47
C ILE A 211 -0.44 -8.84 -16.33
N GLU A 212 0.13 -9.41 -17.40
CA GLU A 212 1.51 -9.91 -17.44
C GLU A 212 2.53 -8.80 -17.14
N LYS A 213 2.23 -7.57 -17.57
CA LYS A 213 3.06 -6.37 -17.34
C LYS A 213 2.59 -5.54 -16.14
N GLY A 214 1.58 -6.05 -15.42
CA GLY A 214 0.84 -5.34 -14.38
C GLY A 214 -0.35 -4.57 -14.94
N LEU A 215 -1.47 -4.62 -14.21
CA LEU A 215 -2.71 -3.95 -14.59
C LEU A 215 -3.29 -3.21 -13.39
N THR A 216 -3.77 -1.99 -13.60
CA THR A 216 -4.53 -1.22 -12.60
C THR A 216 -5.89 -0.90 -13.19
N ILE A 217 -6.97 -1.39 -12.57
CA ILE A 217 -8.35 -1.21 -13.03
C ILE A 217 -9.05 -0.22 -12.10
N PHE A 218 -9.62 0.84 -12.66
CA PHE A 218 -10.55 1.74 -11.99
C PHE A 218 -11.97 1.22 -12.22
N ALA A 219 -12.38 0.24 -11.43
CA ALA A 219 -13.69 -0.38 -11.62
C ALA A 219 -14.79 0.46 -10.91
N PRO A 220 -15.77 1.00 -11.64
CA PRO A 220 -16.98 1.54 -11.03
C PRO A 220 -17.77 0.41 -10.36
N ASN A 221 -18.27 0.68 -9.15
CA ASN A 221 -19.20 -0.22 -8.47
C ASN A 221 -20.59 -0.17 -9.13
N ASP A 222 -21.46 -1.11 -8.77
CA ASP A 222 -22.79 -1.21 -9.40
C ASP A 222 -23.67 0.03 -9.15
N GLU A 223 -23.51 0.73 -8.03
CA GLU A 223 -24.23 1.97 -7.76
C GLU A 223 -23.78 3.14 -8.64
N ALA A 224 -22.52 3.18 -9.05
CA ALA A 224 -22.00 4.21 -9.94
C ALA A 224 -22.71 4.19 -11.30
N PHE A 225 -23.22 3.04 -11.76
CA PHE A 225 -23.99 2.93 -13.00
C PHE A 225 -25.41 3.48 -12.92
N LYS A 226 -25.95 3.69 -11.71
CA LYS A 226 -27.30 4.25 -11.50
C LYS A 226 -27.29 5.78 -11.36
N GLY A 227 -26.11 6.41 -11.46
CA GLY A 227 -25.96 7.84 -11.28
C GLY A 227 -26.69 8.64 -12.38
N ALA A 228 -27.36 9.72 -11.99
CA ALA A 228 -28.17 10.57 -12.89
C ALA A 228 -27.39 11.23 -14.07
N LYS A 229 -26.06 11.17 -14.07
CA LYS A 229 -25.18 11.72 -15.12
C LYS A 229 -24.50 10.64 -15.96
N VAL A 230 -24.82 9.37 -15.74
CA VAL A 230 -24.27 8.27 -16.52
C VAL A 230 -25.10 8.11 -17.79
N PRO A 231 -24.50 8.17 -18.99
CA PRO A 231 -25.21 7.89 -20.23
C PRO A 231 -25.81 6.49 -20.20
N ASP A 232 -26.97 6.28 -20.82
CA ASP A 232 -27.49 4.92 -20.98
C ASP A 232 -26.49 4.12 -21.83
N LEU A 233 -25.93 3.07 -21.23
CA LEU A 233 -24.95 2.21 -21.88
C LEU A 233 -25.55 1.47 -23.08
N SER A 234 -26.87 1.39 -23.18
CA SER A 234 -27.62 0.81 -24.29
C SER A 234 -27.60 1.72 -25.53
N GLU A 235 -27.36 3.01 -25.37
CA GLU A 235 -27.28 4.00 -26.45
C GLU A 235 -25.86 4.15 -27.04
N LEU A 236 -24.85 3.56 -26.38
CA LEU A 236 -23.47 3.62 -26.84
C LEU A 236 -23.18 2.58 -27.92
N SER A 237 -22.40 2.99 -28.93
CA SER A 237 -21.89 2.04 -29.91
C SER A 237 -20.95 1.02 -29.25
N SER A 238 -20.83 -0.17 -29.83
CA SER A 238 -19.88 -1.19 -29.32
C SER A 238 -18.45 -0.66 -29.26
N ALA A 239 -18.06 0.22 -30.19
CA ALA A 239 -16.75 0.86 -30.20
C ALA A 239 -16.57 1.84 -29.03
N ASP A 240 -17.58 2.66 -28.74
CA ASP A 240 -17.53 3.58 -27.60
C ASP A 240 -17.50 2.83 -26.26
N VAL A 241 -18.23 1.71 -26.14
CA VAL A 241 -18.17 0.84 -24.95
C VAL A 241 -16.77 0.23 -24.78
N VAL A 242 -16.16 -0.28 -25.85
CA VAL A 242 -14.79 -0.81 -25.80
C VAL A 242 -13.79 0.26 -25.37
N SER A 243 -13.86 1.45 -25.99
CA SER A 243 -13.00 2.59 -25.63
C SER A 243 -13.20 3.01 -24.18
N LEU A 244 -14.45 3.06 -23.70
CA LEU A 244 -14.77 3.40 -22.32
C LEU A 244 -14.18 2.39 -21.33
N LEU A 245 -14.33 1.10 -21.60
CA LEU A 245 -13.78 0.05 -20.75
C LEU A 245 -12.26 0.12 -20.72
N GLN A 246 -11.59 0.19 -21.87
CA GLN A 246 -10.14 0.35 -21.94
C GLN A 246 -9.64 1.65 -21.25
N TYR A 247 -10.46 2.69 -21.20
CA TYR A 247 -10.12 3.92 -20.50
C TYR A 247 -10.10 3.76 -18.96
N HIS A 248 -10.82 2.77 -18.43
CA HIS A 248 -10.83 2.44 -17.00
C HIS A 248 -9.64 1.59 -16.56
N ALA A 249 -8.65 1.33 -17.42
CA ALA A 249 -7.49 0.53 -17.06
C ALA A 249 -6.16 1.14 -17.51
N ILE A 250 -5.13 0.97 -16.68
CA ILE A 250 -3.75 1.33 -16.96
C ILE A 250 -2.96 0.03 -17.18
N PRO A 251 -2.20 -0.10 -18.28
CA PRO A 251 -1.35 -1.27 -18.56
C PRO A 251 -0.07 -1.30 -17.74
N SER A 252 -0.15 -0.93 -16.46
CA SER A 252 0.95 -1.06 -15.50
C SER A 252 0.39 -1.08 -14.08
N TYR A 253 1.15 -1.66 -13.16
CA TYR A 253 0.84 -1.60 -11.73
C TYR A 253 1.09 -0.18 -11.18
N THR A 254 0.02 0.50 -10.73
CA THR A 254 0.04 1.89 -10.25
C THR A 254 -0.75 1.98 -8.94
N PRO A 255 -0.12 1.73 -7.78
CA PRO A 255 -0.79 1.79 -6.49
C PRO A 255 -1.24 3.22 -6.14
N ILE A 256 -2.09 3.34 -5.12
CA ILE A 256 -2.67 4.62 -4.67
C ILE A 256 -1.59 5.66 -4.36
N GLY A 257 -0.47 5.24 -3.75
CA GLY A 257 0.66 6.12 -3.48
C GLY A 257 1.18 6.80 -4.74
N THR A 258 1.45 6.02 -5.78
CA THR A 258 1.88 6.54 -7.09
C THR A 258 0.81 7.44 -7.71
N LEU A 259 -0.48 7.10 -7.58
CA LEU A 259 -1.58 7.91 -8.14
C LEU A 259 -1.67 9.28 -7.47
N LYS A 260 -1.40 9.37 -6.16
CA LYS A 260 -1.40 10.65 -5.42
C LYS A 260 -0.25 11.55 -5.88
N THR A 261 0.93 10.99 -6.08
CA THR A 261 2.16 11.74 -6.37
C THR A 261 2.31 12.11 -7.85
N LYS A 262 1.72 11.33 -8.77
CA LYS A 262 1.88 11.53 -10.21
C LYS A 262 1.14 12.77 -10.72
N LYS A 263 1.89 13.78 -11.17
CA LYS A 263 1.34 15.07 -11.66
C LYS A 263 0.92 15.03 -13.13
N ASP A 264 1.54 14.18 -13.93
CA ASP A 264 1.28 14.09 -15.37
C ASP A 264 0.03 13.24 -15.70
N PRO A 265 -0.63 13.50 -16.84
CA PRO A 265 -1.72 12.66 -17.34
C PRO A 265 -1.30 11.19 -17.45
N ILE A 266 -2.20 10.29 -17.09
CA ILE A 266 -1.95 8.85 -17.12
C ILE A 266 -2.48 8.27 -18.44
N SER A 267 -1.63 7.51 -19.13
CA SER A 267 -2.02 6.75 -20.32
C SER A 267 -2.77 5.48 -19.93
N THR A 268 -3.90 5.24 -20.58
CA THR A 268 -4.79 4.09 -20.32
C THR A 268 -4.72 3.11 -21.49
N LEU A 269 -5.35 1.94 -21.37
CA LEU A 269 -5.44 0.99 -22.47
C LEU A 269 -6.13 1.59 -23.71
N ALA A 270 -7.02 2.57 -23.51
CA ALA A 270 -7.71 3.26 -24.61
C ALA A 270 -6.75 4.13 -25.44
N THR A 271 -5.62 4.57 -24.88
CA THR A 271 -4.65 5.40 -25.62
C THR A 271 -3.94 4.62 -26.74
N ASN A 272 -3.94 3.28 -26.67
CA ASN A 272 -3.39 2.40 -27.70
C ASN A 272 -4.43 1.95 -28.74
N GLY A 273 -5.71 2.28 -28.54
CA GLY A 273 -6.81 2.00 -29.47
C GLY A 273 -7.11 3.20 -30.35
N ALA A 274 -7.26 2.98 -31.65
CA ALA A 274 -7.53 4.05 -32.62
C ALA A 274 -8.88 4.74 -32.34
N SER A 275 -8.88 6.07 -32.50
CA SER A 275 -9.98 7.05 -32.41
C SER A 275 -10.32 7.58 -31.01
N LYS A 276 -10.02 8.87 -30.80
CA LYS A 276 -10.21 9.72 -29.60
C LYS A 276 -9.15 9.54 -28.51
N SER A 277 -8.24 10.53 -28.40
CA SER A 277 -7.26 10.58 -27.30
C SER A 277 -7.95 10.98 -25.99
N TRP A 278 -8.35 10.00 -25.20
CA TRP A 278 -8.84 10.26 -23.84
C TRP A 278 -7.64 10.33 -22.89
N LYS A 279 -7.33 11.54 -22.39
CA LYS A 279 -6.34 11.74 -21.33
C LYS A 279 -7.08 11.93 -20.00
N LYS A 280 -6.73 11.13 -18.99
CA LYS A 280 -7.29 11.27 -17.63
C LYS A 280 -6.71 12.51 -16.96
N LYS A 281 -7.50 13.58 -16.89
CA LYS A 281 -7.27 14.73 -16.00
C LYS A 281 -7.91 14.42 -14.64
N ARG A 282 -7.26 14.90 -13.58
CA ARG A 282 -7.70 14.75 -12.18
C ARG A 282 -9.06 15.40 -11.96
#